data_AF-A0A3D2MBI0-F1
#
_entry.id   AF-A0A3D2MBI0-F1
#
_cell.length_a   1.000
_cell.length_b   1.000
_cell.length_c   1.000
_cell.angle_alpha   90.00
_cell.angle_beta   90.00
_cell.angle_gamma   90.00
#
_symmetry.space_group_name_H-M   'P 1'
#
loop_
_entity.id
_entity.type
_entity.pdbx_description
1 polymer ?
#
loop_
_entity_poly.entity_id
_entity_poly.type
_entity_poly.pdbx_seq_one_letter_code
_entity_poly.pdbx_strand_id
1 'polypeptide(L)'
;MQKYNINDLRFMYINKPNDLAKIFEKAGYTEDYIVNMFNTSKEEIILLRAERILLSLEKDKNLQNSDEKYKISSKFNVPEAPYLKKDRDKIYNEMNNEIDKNIGETLEQIYSYDEEEFVTAIHRTSLSKDQIINEVFTKGLCYENDTEPDYSNHVQVMRNFPLMLREIKYCNNYKFSQGVVILKIPKKYIGKAQTDEILPLYYKGNDGKTYLRPEFISSYVPVKDRKLKDVIFNTRINDIYNKDTIYHTDENIKLK
;
A
#
# COMPACT_ATOMS: atom_id res chain seq x y z
N MET A 1 33.32 -4.43 -19.29
CA MET A 1 32.23 -4.28 -18.29
C MET A 1 32.62 -3.16 -17.34
N GLN A 2 31.82 -2.08 -17.26
CA GLN A 2 31.98 -1.09 -16.20
C GLN A 2 31.67 -1.75 -14.86
N LYS A 3 32.60 -1.67 -13.91
CA LYS A 3 32.40 -2.16 -12.53
C LYS A 3 31.63 -1.08 -11.76
N TYR A 4 30.33 -1.27 -11.62
CA TYR A 4 29.50 -0.46 -10.73
C TYR A 4 29.81 -0.81 -9.27
N ASN A 5 29.89 0.17 -8.37
CA ASN A 5 30.09 -0.12 -6.96
C ASN A 5 28.77 -0.63 -6.32
N ILE A 6 28.85 -1.21 -5.12
CA ILE A 6 27.70 -1.83 -4.45
C ILE A 6 26.54 -0.85 -4.19
N ASN A 7 26.85 0.41 -3.88
CA ASN A 7 25.87 1.48 -3.69
C ASN A 7 25.24 1.92 -5.02
N ASP A 8 26.01 1.92 -6.12
CA ASP A 8 25.48 2.19 -7.46
C ASP A 8 24.54 1.09 -7.92
N LEU A 9 24.89 -0.18 -7.65
CA LEU A 9 24.05 -1.34 -7.94
C LEU A 9 22.79 -1.35 -7.08
N ARG A 10 22.89 -1.01 -5.80
CA ARG A 10 21.75 -0.82 -4.90
C ARG A 10 20.83 0.27 -5.43
N PHE A 11 21.39 1.42 -5.77
CA PHE A 11 20.66 2.54 -6.33
C PHE A 11 19.97 2.16 -7.65
N MET A 12 20.65 1.45 -8.56
CA MET A 12 20.11 1.03 -9.85
C MET A 12 19.02 -0.05 -9.73
N TYR A 13 19.18 -1.01 -8.80
CA TYR A 13 18.20 -2.09 -8.57
C TYR A 13 16.88 -1.52 -8.04
N ILE A 14 16.99 -0.55 -7.12
CA ILE A 14 15.86 0.15 -6.56
C ILE A 14 15.23 1.11 -7.61
N ASN A 15 16.00 1.65 -8.58
CA ASN A 15 15.50 2.60 -9.59
C ASN A 15 14.82 1.95 -10.80
N LYS A 16 15.31 0.80 -11.25
CA LYS A 16 14.84 0.11 -12.46
C LYS A 16 14.75 -1.39 -12.20
N PRO A 17 13.85 -1.84 -11.30
CA PRO A 17 13.84 -3.21 -10.80
C PRO A 17 13.66 -4.24 -11.94
N ASN A 18 12.81 -3.93 -12.92
CA ASN A 18 12.56 -4.81 -14.08
C ASN A 18 13.72 -4.86 -15.09
N ASP A 19 14.54 -3.80 -15.19
CA ASP A 19 15.74 -3.82 -16.05
C ASP A 19 16.90 -4.50 -15.32
N LEU A 20 17.08 -4.22 -14.03
CA LEU A 20 18.22 -4.74 -13.28
C LEU A 20 18.04 -6.20 -12.88
N ALA A 21 16.82 -6.65 -12.54
CA ALA A 21 16.53 -8.07 -12.33
C ALA A 21 16.86 -8.87 -13.60
N LYS A 22 16.46 -8.38 -14.78
CA LYS A 22 16.81 -8.99 -16.08
C LYS A 22 18.30 -8.93 -16.39
N ILE A 23 19.02 -7.89 -15.95
CA ILE A 23 20.48 -7.78 -16.10
C ILE A 23 21.20 -8.76 -15.18
N PHE A 24 20.76 -8.90 -13.93
CA PHE A 24 21.33 -9.85 -12.96
C PHE A 24 21.06 -11.30 -13.35
N GLU A 25 19.85 -11.60 -13.81
CA GLU A 25 19.46 -12.91 -14.32
C GLU A 25 20.26 -13.28 -15.59
N LYS A 26 20.44 -12.33 -16.54
CA LYS A 26 21.35 -12.52 -17.69
C LYS A 26 22.83 -12.66 -17.31
N ALA A 27 23.24 -12.12 -16.16
CA ALA A 27 24.59 -12.23 -15.63
C ALA A 27 24.79 -13.45 -14.70
N GLY A 28 23.75 -14.27 -14.51
CA GLY A 28 23.82 -15.51 -13.72
C GLY A 28 23.76 -15.33 -12.20
N TYR A 29 23.35 -14.16 -11.72
CA TYR A 29 23.20 -13.89 -10.29
C TYR A 29 21.79 -14.25 -9.81
N THR A 30 21.71 -15.01 -8.72
CA THR A 30 20.44 -15.40 -8.10
C THR A 30 19.89 -14.30 -7.19
N GLU A 31 18.59 -14.32 -6.93
CA GLU A 31 17.96 -13.37 -6.00
C GLU A 31 18.59 -13.40 -4.60
N ASP A 32 18.99 -14.60 -4.12
CA ASP A 32 19.68 -14.76 -2.84
C ASP A 32 21.08 -14.12 -2.82
N TYR A 33 21.74 -14.02 -3.97
CA TYR A 33 23.01 -13.29 -4.09
C TYR A 33 22.80 -11.78 -3.92
N ILE A 34 21.68 -11.25 -4.41
CA ILE A 34 21.31 -9.84 -4.30
C ILE A 34 20.95 -9.47 -2.85
N VAL A 35 20.18 -10.34 -2.18
CA VAL A 35 19.84 -10.24 -0.74
C VAL A 35 21.10 -10.21 0.11
N ASN A 36 22.02 -11.15 -0.12
CA ASN A 36 23.31 -11.21 0.57
C ASN A 36 24.21 -10.00 0.25
N MET A 37 24.24 -9.56 -1.01
CA MET A 37 25.05 -8.42 -1.45
C MET A 37 24.61 -7.10 -0.80
N PHE A 38 23.31 -6.93 -0.55
CA PHE A 38 22.79 -5.73 0.11
C PHE A 38 22.64 -5.88 1.63
N ASN A 39 23.00 -7.04 2.19
CA ASN A 39 22.89 -7.37 3.61
C ASN A 39 21.51 -6.99 4.18
N THR A 40 20.47 -7.37 3.46
CA THR A 40 19.07 -6.95 3.66
C THR A 40 18.17 -8.16 3.49
N SER A 41 16.94 -8.14 3.99
CA SER A 41 15.96 -9.23 3.76
C SER A 41 15.24 -9.08 2.42
N LYS A 42 14.61 -10.17 1.93
CA LYS A 42 13.74 -10.10 0.74
C LYS A 42 12.57 -9.15 0.97
N GLU A 43 12.05 -9.13 2.18
CA GLU A 43 10.99 -8.23 2.63
C GLU A 43 11.41 -6.75 2.56
N GLU A 44 12.62 -6.41 3.02
CA GLU A 44 13.16 -5.05 2.93
C GLU A 44 13.32 -4.60 1.47
N ILE A 45 13.74 -5.51 0.58
CA ILE A 45 13.83 -5.22 -0.86
C ILE A 45 12.47 -4.88 -1.47
N ILE A 46 11.42 -5.64 -1.12
CA ILE A 46 10.05 -5.42 -1.59
C ILE A 46 9.52 -4.07 -1.09
N LEU A 47 9.82 -3.71 0.16
CA LEU A 47 9.39 -2.46 0.78
C LEU A 47 10.14 -1.24 0.21
N LEU A 48 11.45 -1.34 -0.02
CA LEU A 48 12.25 -0.29 -0.67
C LEU A 48 11.81 -0.04 -2.13
N ARG A 49 11.30 -1.06 -2.82
CA ARG A 49 10.68 -0.92 -4.15
C ARG A 49 9.35 -0.16 -4.07
N ALA A 50 8.50 -0.50 -3.11
CA ALA A 50 7.26 0.22 -2.86
C ALA A 50 7.53 1.70 -2.51
N GLU A 51 8.50 1.98 -1.64
CA GLU A 51 8.95 3.33 -1.25
C GLU A 51 9.33 4.18 -2.47
N ARG A 52 10.08 3.61 -3.42
CA ARG A 52 10.54 4.40 -4.56
C ARG A 52 9.45 4.70 -5.58
N ILE A 53 8.46 3.82 -5.72
CA ILE A 53 7.25 4.10 -6.52
C ILE A 53 6.50 5.28 -5.92
N LEU A 54 6.39 5.34 -4.59
CA LEU A 54 5.81 6.47 -3.87
C LEU A 54 6.60 7.77 -4.11
N LEU A 55 7.94 7.71 -4.11
CA LEU A 55 8.82 8.85 -4.40
C LEU A 55 8.83 9.27 -5.89
N SER A 56 8.67 8.35 -6.84
CA SER A 56 8.55 8.68 -8.26
C SER A 56 7.22 9.36 -8.56
N LEU A 57 6.14 8.86 -7.95
CA LEU A 57 4.82 9.50 -8.00
C LEU A 57 4.83 10.90 -7.38
N GLU A 58 5.68 11.13 -6.37
CA GLU A 58 5.84 12.44 -5.76
C GLU A 58 6.69 13.42 -6.60
N LYS A 59 7.67 12.94 -7.38
CA LYS A 59 8.48 13.77 -8.28
C LYS A 59 7.71 14.24 -9.52
N ASP A 60 6.64 13.55 -9.89
CA ASP A 60 5.71 13.98 -10.95
C ASP A 60 4.75 15.13 -10.52
N LYS A 61 5.02 15.81 -9.39
CA LYS A 61 4.35 17.05 -8.95
C LYS A 61 4.41 18.22 -9.94
N ASN A 62 5.16 18.10 -11.05
CA ASN A 62 5.09 19.05 -12.17
C ASN A 62 3.90 18.82 -13.13
N LEU A 63 3.08 17.78 -12.91
CA LEU A 63 1.79 17.59 -13.58
C LEU A 63 0.67 18.28 -12.76
N GLN A 64 0.70 19.60 -12.62
CA GLN A 64 -0.43 20.33 -12.05
C GLN A 64 -1.39 20.82 -13.15
N ASN A 65 -2.64 20.40 -13.01
CA ASN A 65 -3.83 20.75 -13.79
C ASN A 65 -3.77 20.39 -15.27
N SER A 66 -4.09 19.14 -15.59
CA SER A 66 -4.79 18.87 -16.84
C SER A 66 -6.26 18.66 -16.52
N ASP A 67 -7.16 19.24 -17.32
CA ASP A 67 -8.59 18.91 -17.25
C ASP A 67 -8.87 17.47 -17.75
N GLU A 68 -7.81 16.71 -18.07
CA GLU A 68 -7.93 15.35 -18.56
C GLU A 68 -8.49 14.44 -17.46
N LYS A 69 -9.38 13.57 -17.90
CA LYS A 69 -10.01 12.58 -17.05
C LYS A 69 -9.32 11.26 -17.19
N TYR A 70 -9.20 10.56 -16.07
CA TYR A 70 -8.65 9.22 -16.03
C TYR A 70 -9.59 8.25 -16.77
N LYS A 71 -9.04 7.57 -17.77
CA LYS A 71 -9.72 6.53 -18.53
C LYS A 71 -9.36 5.17 -17.93
N ILE A 72 -10.33 4.53 -17.30
CA ILE A 72 -10.14 3.22 -16.70
C ILE A 72 -9.81 2.21 -17.80
N SER A 73 -8.78 1.39 -17.59
CA SER A 73 -8.45 0.31 -18.50
C SER A 73 -9.54 -0.77 -18.50
N SER A 74 -9.88 -1.31 -19.68
CA SER A 74 -10.87 -2.37 -19.82
C SER A 74 -10.49 -3.65 -19.08
N LYS A 75 -9.20 -3.85 -18.77
CA LYS A 75 -8.72 -4.96 -17.93
C LYS A 75 -9.39 -5.00 -16.55
N PHE A 76 -9.84 -3.84 -16.05
CA PHE A 76 -10.55 -3.75 -14.77
C PHE A 76 -12.06 -3.90 -14.86
N ASN A 77 -12.64 -4.01 -16.07
CA ASN A 77 -14.06 -4.31 -16.25
C ASN A 77 -14.36 -5.82 -16.18
N VAL A 78 -13.75 -6.48 -15.19
CA VAL A 78 -13.92 -7.90 -14.91
C VAL A 78 -14.56 -8.02 -13.53
N PRO A 79 -15.73 -8.68 -13.42
CA PRO A 79 -16.36 -8.87 -12.13
C PRO A 79 -15.67 -9.98 -11.35
N GLU A 80 -15.74 -9.88 -10.03
CA GLU A 80 -15.22 -10.88 -9.10
C GLU A 80 -16.02 -12.18 -9.15
N ALA A 81 -17.28 -12.10 -9.55
CA ALA A 81 -18.17 -13.25 -9.75
C ALA A 81 -19.13 -13.00 -10.91
N PRO A 82 -19.54 -14.03 -11.67
CA PRO A 82 -20.37 -13.84 -12.88
C PRO A 82 -21.67 -13.07 -12.64
N TYR A 83 -22.34 -13.31 -11.50
CA TYR A 83 -23.61 -12.65 -11.17
C TYR A 83 -23.47 -11.14 -10.89
N LEU A 84 -22.26 -10.62 -10.67
CA LEU A 84 -21.99 -9.20 -10.43
C LEU A 84 -21.74 -8.41 -11.73
N LYS A 85 -21.69 -9.05 -12.90
CA LYS A 85 -21.28 -8.41 -14.16
C LYS A 85 -22.07 -7.12 -14.45
N LYS A 86 -23.40 -7.18 -14.34
CA LYS A 86 -24.29 -6.04 -14.59
C LYS A 86 -23.95 -4.84 -13.69
N ASP A 87 -23.72 -5.09 -12.41
CA ASP A 87 -23.39 -4.04 -11.45
C ASP A 87 -21.98 -3.48 -11.70
N ARG A 88 -21.02 -4.34 -12.05
CA ARG A 88 -19.64 -3.92 -12.36
C ARG A 88 -19.56 -3.12 -13.65
N ASP A 89 -20.31 -3.48 -14.68
CA ASP A 89 -20.42 -2.68 -15.91
C ASP A 89 -21.01 -1.30 -15.62
N LYS A 90 -22.05 -1.23 -14.77
CA LYS A 90 -22.62 0.05 -14.35
C LYS A 90 -21.61 0.91 -13.61
N ILE A 91 -20.88 0.34 -12.65
CA ILE A 91 -19.85 1.05 -11.87
C ILE A 91 -18.69 1.49 -12.76
N TYR A 92 -18.24 0.63 -13.68
CA TYR A 92 -17.19 0.96 -14.64
C TYR A 92 -17.61 2.17 -15.49
N ASN A 93 -18.81 2.14 -16.07
CA ASN A 93 -19.32 3.24 -16.86
C ASN A 93 -19.54 4.51 -16.03
N GLU A 94 -20.01 4.37 -14.79
CA GLU A 94 -20.19 5.49 -13.86
C GLU A 94 -18.87 6.17 -13.54
N MET A 95 -17.78 5.42 -13.34
CA MET A 95 -16.50 5.96 -12.85
C MET A 95 -15.52 6.32 -13.97
N ASN A 96 -15.70 5.77 -15.17
CA ASN A 96 -14.81 6.02 -16.29
C ASN A 96 -14.89 7.50 -16.72
N ASN A 97 -13.74 8.16 -16.82
CA ASN A 97 -13.62 9.61 -17.07
C ASN A 97 -14.21 10.53 -15.98
N GLU A 98 -14.46 10.04 -14.76
CA GLU A 98 -14.97 10.90 -13.68
C GLU A 98 -13.88 11.53 -12.82
N ILE A 99 -12.74 10.87 -12.71
CA ILE A 99 -11.65 11.25 -11.80
C ILE A 99 -10.58 12.00 -12.60
N ASP A 100 -9.92 12.95 -11.95
CA ASP A 100 -8.70 13.58 -12.47
C ASP A 100 -7.68 12.52 -12.90
N LYS A 101 -7.01 12.75 -14.04
CA LYS A 101 -6.06 11.79 -14.61
C LYS A 101 -4.98 11.36 -13.63
N ASN A 102 -4.32 12.31 -12.97
CA ASN A 102 -3.17 12.03 -12.11
C ASN A 102 -3.60 11.26 -10.85
N ILE A 103 -4.75 11.63 -10.28
CA ILE A 103 -5.33 10.91 -9.14
C ILE A 103 -5.69 9.49 -9.56
N GLY A 104 -6.33 9.31 -10.72
CA GLY A 104 -6.73 7.99 -11.21
C GLY A 104 -5.56 7.07 -11.52
N GLU A 105 -4.51 7.58 -12.20
CA GLU A 105 -3.27 6.85 -12.48
C GLU A 105 -2.55 6.46 -11.19
N THR A 106 -2.48 7.38 -10.22
CA THR A 106 -1.90 7.11 -8.90
C THR A 106 -2.63 5.97 -8.18
N LEU A 107 -3.96 6.02 -8.17
CA LEU A 107 -4.78 4.97 -7.53
C LEU A 107 -4.69 3.64 -8.25
N GLU A 108 -4.59 3.62 -9.59
CA GLU A 108 -4.34 2.39 -10.35
C GLU A 108 -3.02 1.76 -9.94
N GLN A 109 -1.95 2.56 -9.85
CA GLN A 109 -0.65 2.06 -9.45
C GLN A 109 -0.66 1.47 -8.05
N ILE A 110 -1.27 2.14 -7.08
CA ILE A 110 -1.43 1.60 -5.71
C ILE A 110 -2.22 0.28 -5.74
N TYR A 111 -3.31 0.23 -6.51
CA TYR A 111 -4.17 -0.94 -6.59
C TYR A 111 -3.45 -2.15 -7.17
N SER A 112 -2.81 -1.99 -8.33
CA SER A 112 -2.16 -3.07 -9.09
C SER A 112 -0.75 -3.43 -8.61
N TYR A 113 -0.17 -2.66 -7.70
CA TYR A 113 1.16 -2.98 -7.15
C TYR A 113 1.16 -4.34 -6.45
N ASP A 114 2.02 -5.24 -6.91
CA ASP A 114 2.26 -6.60 -6.40
C ASP A 114 0.96 -7.32 -5.99
N GLU A 115 -0.04 -7.31 -6.88
CA GLU A 115 -1.36 -7.89 -6.63
C GLU A 115 -1.34 -9.42 -6.36
N GLU A 116 -0.24 -10.09 -6.70
CA GLU A 116 0.03 -11.49 -6.35
C GLU A 116 0.36 -11.67 -4.86
N GLU A 117 1.03 -10.69 -4.25
CA GLU A 117 1.55 -10.77 -2.87
C GLU A 117 0.70 -9.96 -1.87
N PHE A 118 0.05 -8.89 -2.32
CA PHE A 118 -0.69 -7.96 -1.48
C PHE A 118 -2.17 -7.90 -1.85
N VAL A 119 -2.99 -7.57 -0.86
CA VAL A 119 -4.34 -7.08 -1.11
C VAL A 119 -4.40 -5.58 -0.88
N THR A 120 -5.27 -4.93 -1.65
CA THR A 120 -5.62 -3.53 -1.43
C THR A 120 -6.90 -3.48 -0.60
N ALA A 121 -6.88 -2.75 0.50
CA ALA A 121 -8.06 -2.53 1.35
C ALA A 121 -8.24 -1.04 1.63
N ILE A 122 -9.47 -0.65 1.99
CA ILE A 122 -9.76 0.74 2.35
C ILE A 122 -10.45 0.86 3.70
N HIS A 123 -10.23 1.98 4.38
CA HIS A 123 -10.94 2.39 5.57
C HIS A 123 -11.48 3.80 5.37
N ARG A 124 -12.81 3.97 5.46
CA ARG A 124 -13.45 5.29 5.37
C ARG A 124 -13.42 5.95 6.75
N THR A 125 -13.03 7.22 6.80
CA THR A 125 -12.78 7.90 8.08
C THR A 125 -13.27 9.34 8.06
N SER A 126 -13.79 9.80 9.20
CA SER A 126 -14.17 11.19 9.48
C SER A 126 -13.00 12.03 10.00
N LEU A 127 -11.83 11.41 10.23
CA LEU A 127 -10.65 12.11 10.70
C LEU A 127 -10.18 13.16 9.69
N SER A 128 -9.73 14.29 10.22
CA SER A 128 -9.12 15.34 9.42
C SER A 128 -7.76 14.89 8.86
N LYS A 129 -7.32 15.55 7.79
CA LYS A 129 -5.99 15.33 7.19
C LYS A 129 -4.86 15.34 8.23
N ASP A 130 -4.89 16.29 9.16
CA ASP A 130 -3.83 16.44 10.16
C ASP A 130 -3.82 15.29 11.16
N GLN A 131 -4.99 14.78 11.56
CA GLN A 131 -5.10 13.60 12.41
C GLN A 131 -4.63 12.34 11.67
N ILE A 132 -4.91 12.22 10.37
CA ILE A 132 -4.38 11.12 9.57
C ILE A 132 -2.85 11.12 9.57
N ILE A 133 -2.23 12.27 9.28
CA ILE A 133 -0.78 12.37 9.18
C ILE A 133 -0.09 12.18 10.55
N ASN A 134 -0.65 12.75 11.62
CA ASN A 134 0.00 12.78 12.92
C ASN A 134 -0.36 11.61 13.84
N GLU A 135 -1.45 10.91 13.57
CA GLU A 135 -1.91 9.79 14.40
C GLU A 135 -1.92 8.50 13.58
N VAL A 136 -2.69 8.44 12.51
CA VAL A 136 -2.91 7.19 11.76
C VAL A 136 -1.65 6.71 11.05
N PHE A 137 -0.92 7.60 10.38
CA PHE A 137 0.32 7.23 9.69
C PHE A 137 1.44 6.83 10.66
N THR A 138 1.38 7.27 11.92
CA THR A 138 2.39 6.96 12.94
C THR A 138 2.07 5.78 13.83
N LYS A 139 0.80 5.67 14.25
CA LYS A 139 0.33 4.70 15.25
C LYS A 139 -0.50 3.60 14.61
N GLY A 140 -0.91 3.77 13.36
CA GLY A 140 -1.82 2.85 12.70
C GLY A 140 -3.29 3.20 12.90
N LEU A 141 -4.18 2.35 12.37
CA LEU A 141 -5.63 2.51 12.54
C LEU A 141 -6.06 1.96 13.89
N CYS A 142 -6.66 2.81 14.72
CA CYS A 142 -7.10 2.45 16.06
C CYS A 142 -8.40 1.64 16.04
N TYR A 143 -8.42 0.54 16.79
CA TYR A 143 -9.59 -0.30 17.06
C TYR A 143 -9.91 -0.25 18.54
N GLU A 144 -10.73 0.72 18.92
CA GLU A 144 -11.26 0.79 20.28
C GLU A 144 -12.38 -0.26 20.42
N ASN A 145 -12.28 -1.09 21.46
CA ASN A 145 -13.32 -2.03 21.94
C ASN A 145 -13.48 -3.37 21.20
N ASP A 146 -12.56 -3.75 20.33
CA ASP A 146 -12.56 -5.08 19.72
C ASP A 146 -11.54 -6.00 20.44
N THR A 147 -12.03 -6.92 21.26
CA THR A 147 -11.18 -7.86 22.01
C THR A 147 -10.50 -8.87 21.10
N GLU A 148 -11.06 -9.10 19.91
CA GLU A 148 -10.50 -9.96 18.85
C GLU A 148 -10.70 -9.24 17.50
N PRO A 149 -9.80 -8.32 17.12
CA PRO A 149 -9.99 -7.49 15.93
C PRO A 149 -9.97 -8.34 14.65
N ASP A 150 -11.14 -8.51 14.03
CA ASP A 150 -11.26 -9.06 12.69
C ASP A 150 -11.10 -7.93 11.66
N TYR A 151 -10.06 -8.02 10.83
CA TYR A 151 -9.74 -6.98 9.85
C TYR A 151 -10.90 -6.74 8.88
N SER A 152 -11.69 -7.77 8.58
CA SER A 152 -12.81 -7.68 7.66
C SER A 152 -13.96 -6.81 8.18
N ASN A 153 -14.05 -6.58 9.49
CA ASN A 153 -15.05 -5.69 10.10
C ASN A 153 -14.70 -4.21 9.97
N HIS A 154 -13.43 -3.91 9.68
CA HIS A 154 -12.88 -2.58 9.85
C HIS A 154 -12.26 -1.98 8.58
N VAL A 155 -11.76 -2.84 7.70
CA VAL A 155 -11.27 -2.48 6.38
C VAL A 155 -12.02 -3.28 5.33
N GLN A 156 -12.35 -2.64 4.21
CA GLN A 156 -13.01 -3.30 3.10
C GLN A 156 -11.95 -3.69 2.07
N VAL A 157 -11.77 -4.99 1.83
CA VAL A 157 -10.88 -5.50 0.78
C VAL A 157 -11.46 -5.19 -0.60
N MET A 158 -10.65 -4.56 -1.45
CA MET A 158 -11.03 -4.15 -2.79
C MET A 158 -10.60 -5.18 -3.82
N ARG A 159 -11.59 -5.88 -4.39
CA ARG A 159 -11.37 -6.89 -5.44
C ARG A 159 -11.64 -6.38 -6.86
N ASN A 160 -12.11 -5.14 -6.98
CA ASN A 160 -12.34 -4.49 -8.27
C ASN A 160 -11.98 -3.01 -8.17
N PHE A 161 -11.13 -2.55 -9.09
CA PHE A 161 -10.62 -1.18 -9.09
C PHE A 161 -11.70 -0.11 -9.34
N PRO A 162 -12.60 -0.22 -10.34
CA PRO A 162 -13.73 0.69 -10.50
C PRO A 162 -14.60 0.80 -9.24
N LEU A 163 -14.84 -0.30 -8.55
CA LEU A 163 -15.54 -0.30 -7.27
C LEU A 163 -14.76 0.51 -6.22
N MET A 164 -13.45 0.28 -6.08
CA MET A 164 -12.62 1.07 -5.16
C MET A 164 -12.75 2.58 -5.43
N LEU A 165 -12.66 3.00 -6.68
CA LEU A 165 -12.81 4.41 -7.05
C LEU A 165 -14.18 4.97 -6.65
N ARG A 166 -15.26 4.20 -6.87
CA ARG A 166 -16.62 4.56 -6.45
C ARG A 166 -16.72 4.68 -4.93
N GLU A 167 -16.19 3.72 -4.18
CA GLU A 167 -16.22 3.73 -2.72
C GLU A 167 -15.43 4.90 -2.12
N ILE A 168 -14.34 5.32 -2.78
CA ILE A 168 -13.62 6.55 -2.41
C ILE A 168 -14.47 7.77 -2.73
N LYS A 169 -14.95 7.93 -3.97
CA LYS A 169 -15.73 9.10 -4.41
C LYS A 169 -16.95 9.39 -3.54
N TYR A 170 -17.64 8.35 -3.09
CA TYR A 170 -18.86 8.46 -2.30
C TYR A 170 -18.64 8.24 -0.80
N CYS A 171 -17.40 8.24 -0.31
CA CYS A 171 -17.13 7.94 1.10
C CYS A 171 -17.86 8.88 2.07
N ASN A 172 -18.09 10.15 1.70
CA ASN A 172 -18.82 11.13 2.51
C ASN A 172 -20.27 10.71 2.83
N ASN A 173 -20.88 9.84 2.02
CA ASN A 173 -22.21 9.29 2.31
C ASN A 173 -22.20 8.29 3.47
N TYR A 174 -21.02 7.80 3.87
CA TYR A 174 -20.84 6.85 4.97
C TYR A 174 -20.29 7.57 6.20
N LYS A 175 -21.09 7.66 7.28
CA LYS A 175 -20.70 8.18 8.60
C LYS A 175 -19.93 9.52 8.56
N PHE A 176 -20.30 10.43 7.64
CA PHE A 176 -19.64 11.73 7.46
C PHE A 176 -18.12 11.63 7.20
N SER A 177 -17.69 10.58 6.51
CA SER A 177 -16.27 10.40 6.20
C SER A 177 -15.74 11.58 5.36
N GLN A 178 -14.54 12.04 5.68
CA GLN A 178 -13.85 13.12 4.97
C GLN A 178 -12.84 12.60 3.95
N GLY A 179 -12.57 11.30 3.98
CA GLY A 179 -11.67 10.65 3.06
C GLY A 179 -11.53 9.16 3.35
N VAL A 180 -10.55 8.56 2.68
CA VAL A 180 -10.30 7.13 2.74
C VAL A 180 -8.83 6.86 2.95
N VAL A 181 -8.51 6.04 3.96
CA VAL A 181 -7.18 5.45 4.14
C VAL A 181 -7.08 4.21 3.28
N ILE A 182 -6.01 4.09 2.49
CA ILE A 182 -5.72 2.94 1.63
C ILE A 182 -4.61 2.11 2.27
N LEU A 183 -4.86 0.81 2.34
CA LEU A 183 -3.95 -0.16 2.92
C LEU A 183 -3.46 -1.15 1.87
N LYS A 184 -2.19 -1.57 2.02
CA LYS A 184 -1.57 -2.66 1.28
C LYS A 184 -1.13 -3.70 2.29
N ILE A 185 -1.91 -4.77 2.41
CA ILE A 185 -1.69 -5.82 3.41
C ILE A 185 -1.16 -7.04 2.68
N PRO A 186 0.02 -7.58 3.04
CA PRO A 186 0.52 -8.80 2.43
C PRO A 186 -0.42 -9.97 2.73
N LYS A 187 -0.69 -10.81 1.74
CA LYS A 187 -1.66 -11.92 1.86
C LYS A 187 -1.30 -12.91 2.97
N LYS A 188 -0.02 -13.06 3.31
CA LYS A 188 0.44 -13.88 4.44
C LYS A 188 -0.10 -13.45 5.81
N TYR A 189 -0.54 -12.19 5.94
CA TYR A 189 -1.17 -11.65 7.15
C TYR A 189 -2.70 -11.82 7.16
N ILE A 190 -3.28 -12.38 6.10
CA ILE A 190 -4.73 -12.46 5.90
C ILE A 190 -5.19 -13.92 5.91
N GLY A 191 -6.09 -14.23 6.85
CA GLY A 191 -6.70 -15.54 7.00
C GLY A 191 -6.19 -16.31 8.23
N LYS A 192 -6.83 -17.44 8.54
CA LYS A 192 -6.28 -18.46 9.44
C LYS A 192 -5.23 -19.24 8.64
N ALA A 193 -3.98 -18.77 8.61
CA ALA A 193 -2.94 -19.51 7.90
C ALA A 193 -2.77 -20.90 8.52
N GLN A 194 -2.61 -21.91 7.67
CA GLN A 194 -2.29 -23.30 7.99
C GLN A 194 -0.82 -23.47 8.41
N THR A 195 -0.19 -22.40 8.92
CA THR A 195 1.23 -22.32 9.22
C THR A 195 1.41 -21.61 10.56
N ASP A 196 2.35 -22.08 11.37
CA ASP A 196 2.59 -21.62 12.74
C ASP A 196 3.17 -20.18 12.85
N GLU A 197 3.36 -19.47 11.73
CA GLU A 197 4.01 -18.14 11.68
C GLU A 197 3.13 -17.05 11.03
N ILE A 198 1.91 -16.85 11.56
CA ILE A 198 1.16 -15.63 11.24
C ILE A 198 1.77 -14.47 12.03
N LEU A 199 2.50 -13.58 11.36
CA LEU A 199 2.90 -12.31 11.95
C LEU A 199 1.65 -11.46 12.25
N PRO A 200 1.58 -10.78 13.40
CA PRO A 200 0.35 -10.11 13.81
C PRO A 200 0.09 -8.86 12.94
N LEU A 201 -1.12 -8.76 12.40
CA LEU A 201 -1.62 -7.57 11.68
C LEU A 201 -1.83 -6.37 12.62
N TYR A 202 -1.94 -6.63 13.92
CA TYR A 202 -2.24 -5.67 14.96
C TYR A 202 -1.16 -5.64 16.03
N TYR A 203 -1.07 -4.52 16.73
CA TYR A 203 -0.27 -4.41 17.95
C TYR A 203 -1.04 -3.65 19.02
N LYS A 204 -0.68 -3.88 20.28
CA LYS A 204 -1.22 -3.14 21.42
C LYS A 204 -0.32 -1.95 21.72
N GLY A 205 -0.87 -0.74 21.62
CA GLY A 205 -0.17 0.49 21.96
C GLY A 205 0.03 0.66 23.47
N ASN A 206 0.97 1.54 23.84
CA ASN A 206 1.26 1.87 25.23
C ASN A 206 0.09 2.56 25.96
N ASP A 207 -0.89 3.06 25.21
CA ASP A 207 -2.15 3.61 25.72
C ASP A 207 -3.25 2.54 25.92
N GLY A 208 -2.90 1.26 25.73
CA GLY A 208 -3.79 0.12 25.94
C GLY A 208 -4.72 -0.17 24.76
N LYS A 209 -4.68 0.63 23.69
CA LYS A 209 -5.51 0.47 22.49
C LYS A 209 -4.86 -0.48 21.50
N THR A 210 -5.69 -1.10 20.65
CA THR A 210 -5.21 -1.97 19.57
C THR A 210 -5.16 -1.20 18.27
N TYR A 211 -4.10 -1.39 17.50
CA TYR A 211 -3.87 -0.70 16.24
C TYR A 211 -3.55 -1.68 15.12
N LEU A 212 -4.11 -1.51 13.93
CA LEU A 212 -3.54 -2.12 12.72
C LEU A 212 -2.23 -1.42 12.42
N ARG A 213 -1.19 -2.21 12.16
CA ARG A 213 0.17 -1.69 12.10
C ARG A 213 0.36 -0.65 10.98
N PRO A 214 0.98 0.50 11.27
CA PRO A 214 1.08 1.63 10.35
C PRO A 214 1.83 1.34 9.04
N GLU A 215 2.72 0.34 8.98
CA GLU A 215 3.42 -0.03 7.75
C GLU A 215 2.50 -0.53 6.63
N PHE A 216 1.31 -1.05 6.99
CA PHE A 216 0.34 -1.50 5.99
C PHE A 216 -0.51 -0.34 5.45
N ILE A 217 -0.36 0.86 6.01
CA ILE A 217 -1.07 2.06 5.59
C ILE A 217 -0.25 2.76 4.51
N SER A 218 -0.72 2.67 3.27
CA SER A 218 -0.02 3.23 2.11
C SER A 218 -0.29 4.72 1.95
N SER A 219 -1.56 5.13 2.04
CA SER A 219 -1.95 6.50 1.70
C SER A 219 -3.31 6.90 2.27
N TYR A 220 -3.64 8.17 2.11
CA TYR A 220 -4.94 8.75 2.41
C TYR A 220 -5.41 9.62 1.24
N VAL A 221 -6.69 9.49 0.89
CA VAL A 221 -7.35 10.25 -0.16
C VAL A 221 -8.44 11.11 0.46
N PRO A 222 -8.22 12.44 0.59
CA PRO A 222 -9.26 13.35 1.02
C PRO A 222 -10.34 13.48 -0.04
N VAL A 223 -11.59 13.62 0.40
CA VAL A 223 -12.74 13.80 -0.49
C VAL A 223 -13.59 14.98 -0.01
N LYS A 224 -13.80 15.94 -0.91
CA LYS A 224 -14.65 17.11 -0.67
C LYS A 224 -15.65 17.23 -1.81
N ASP A 225 -16.94 17.29 -1.48
CA ASP A 225 -18.04 17.42 -2.44
C ASP A 225 -17.99 16.36 -3.56
N ARG A 226 -17.66 15.10 -3.18
CA ARG A 226 -17.46 13.96 -4.09
C ARG A 226 -16.33 14.16 -5.12
N LYS A 227 -15.43 15.11 -4.87
CA LYS A 227 -14.19 15.29 -5.62
C LYS A 227 -13.03 14.81 -4.78
N LEU A 228 -12.29 13.85 -5.33
CA LEU A 228 -11.03 13.41 -4.75
C LEU A 228 -10.02 14.54 -4.79
N LYS A 229 -9.21 14.63 -3.76
CA LYS A 229 -8.02 15.49 -3.69
C LYS A 229 -6.77 14.64 -3.83
N ASP A 230 -5.64 15.32 -3.96
CA ASP A 230 -4.33 14.68 -4.10
C ASP A 230 -4.12 13.59 -3.05
N VAL A 231 -3.60 12.45 -3.52
CA VAL A 231 -3.27 11.32 -2.66
C VAL A 231 -2.12 11.74 -1.74
N ILE A 232 -2.31 11.54 -0.44
CA ILE A 232 -1.30 11.84 0.58
C ILE A 232 -0.68 10.52 0.98
N PHE A 233 0.58 10.31 0.63
CA PHE A 233 1.31 9.10 0.94
C PHE A 233 1.80 9.06 2.38
N ASN A 234 1.82 7.86 2.97
CA ASN A 234 2.46 7.63 4.25
C ASN A 234 3.97 7.52 4.08
N THR A 235 4.68 8.63 4.25
CA THR A 235 6.15 8.67 4.18
C THR A 235 6.84 8.27 5.49
N ARG A 236 6.07 8.03 6.56
CA ARG A 236 6.61 7.71 7.90
C ARG A 236 6.91 6.22 8.10
N ILE A 237 6.63 5.40 7.09
CA ILE A 237 6.94 3.96 7.09
C ILE A 237 8.43 3.75 7.44
N ASN A 238 9.33 4.58 6.92
CA ASN A 238 10.78 4.52 7.19
C ASN A 238 11.16 4.77 8.66
N ASP A 239 10.48 5.68 9.35
CA ASP A 239 10.80 6.03 10.74
C ASP A 239 10.33 4.96 11.73
N ILE A 240 9.30 4.18 11.34
CA ILE A 240 8.79 3.05 12.10
C ILE A 240 9.78 1.88 11.99
N TYR A 241 10.28 1.57 10.79
CA TYR A 241 11.28 0.50 10.61
C TYR A 241 12.68 0.85 11.14
N ASN A 242 13.10 2.11 11.09
CA ASN A 242 14.36 2.54 11.73
C ASN A 242 14.30 2.48 13.27
N LYS A 243 13.11 2.46 13.87
CA LYS A 243 12.92 2.20 15.30
C LYS A 243 12.70 0.72 15.61
N ASP A 244 12.11 -0.04 14.68
CA ASP A 244 11.81 -1.47 14.83
C ASP A 244 12.92 -2.41 14.32
N THR A 245 14.11 -1.87 13.96
CA THR A 245 15.36 -2.67 13.95
C THR A 245 15.78 -3.13 15.35
N ILE A 246 14.94 -2.92 16.37
CA ILE A 246 15.04 -3.47 17.73
C ILE A 246 14.15 -4.72 17.90
N TYR A 247 14.05 -5.58 16.88
CA TYR A 247 13.65 -6.98 17.07
C TYR A 247 14.63 -7.94 16.40
N HIS A 248 15.92 -7.77 16.71
CA HIS A 248 16.88 -8.86 16.93
C HIS A 248 18.03 -8.34 17.81
N THR A 249 17.73 -8.05 19.07
CA THR A 249 18.72 -8.20 20.14
C THR A 249 18.12 -9.10 21.21
N ASP A 250 17.94 -10.38 20.86
CA ASP A 250 18.08 -11.42 21.87
C ASP A 250 19.56 -11.48 22.25
N GLU A 251 19.94 -10.63 23.20
CA GLU A 251 21.11 -10.85 24.05
C GLU A 251 20.88 -12.15 24.83
N ASN A 252 21.08 -13.33 24.22
CA ASN A 252 21.32 -14.59 24.95
C ASN A 252 21.77 -15.80 24.09
N ILE A 253 22.34 -15.62 22.90
CA ILE A 253 23.09 -16.72 22.27
C ILE A 253 24.55 -16.62 22.69
N LYS A 254 24.87 -17.22 23.86
CA LYS A 254 26.23 -17.61 24.19
C LYS A 254 26.65 -18.71 23.21
N LEU A 255 27.45 -18.35 22.21
CA LEU A 255 28.19 -19.32 21.41
C LEU A 255 29.18 -20.05 22.34
N LYS A 256 28.94 -21.34 22.52
CA LYS A 256 29.99 -22.32 22.86
C LYS A 256 30.49 -22.94 21.56
#